data_AF-A0A820XTQ0-F1
#
_entry.id   AF-A0A820XTQ0-F1
#
_cell.length_a   1.000
_cell.length_b   1.000
_cell.length_c   1.000
_cell.angle_alpha   90.00
_cell.angle_beta   90.00
_cell.angle_gamma   90.00
#
_symmetry.space_group_name_H-M   'P 1'
#
loop_
_entity.id
_entity.type
_entity.pdbx_description
1 polymer ?
#
loop_
_entity_poly.entity_id
_entity_poly.type
_entity_poly.pdbx_seq_one_letter_code
_entity_poly.pdbx_strand_id
1 'polypeptide(L)'
;MNRIFSWFYNKNNSSSLTVPRRDFIESLIVHKQIKEFSSCLCKKDDRILCIDGFFRLLPTILDEKYMSNLFELICKKSRLTSNELSTIIINKLSRTILDKNFDLCEKILHLPIQSLKISLPTYELVQLIHTCSNTNQLIKCLSILIEKNLPYDSEYQSWILIIIF
;
A
#
# COMPACT_ATOMS: atom_id res chain seq x y z
N MET A 1 0.39 26.55 16.07
CA MET A 1 0.06 25.31 15.34
C MET A 1 -1.40 24.84 15.48
N ASN A 2 -2.37 25.63 15.99
CA ASN A 2 -3.75 25.15 16.26
C ASN A 2 -4.85 25.55 15.25
N ARG A 3 -4.61 26.47 14.30
CA ARG A 3 -5.67 26.97 13.41
C ARG A 3 -5.99 26.07 12.21
N ILE A 4 -5.02 25.29 11.72
CA ILE A 4 -5.24 24.34 10.61
C ILE A 4 -6.01 23.12 11.12
N PHE A 5 -5.66 22.62 12.31
CA PHE A 5 -6.37 21.53 12.98
C PHE A 5 -7.85 21.82 13.21
N SER A 6 -8.21 23.03 13.65
CA SER A 6 -9.60 23.39 13.89
C SER A 6 -10.42 23.47 12.61
N TRP A 7 -9.80 23.80 11.48
CA TRP A 7 -10.48 23.85 10.17
C TRP A 7 -10.91 22.46 9.70
N PHE A 8 -10.09 21.43 9.93
CA PHE A 8 -10.44 20.05 9.59
C PHE A 8 -11.41 19.40 10.59
N TYR A 9 -11.41 19.83 11.85
CA TYR A 9 -12.26 19.24 12.89
C TYR A 9 -13.67 19.87 12.99
N ASN A 10 -13.86 21.13 12.60
CA ASN A 10 -15.12 21.87 12.81
C ASN A 10 -16.25 21.57 11.80
N LYS A 11 -16.10 20.61 10.89
CA LYS A 11 -17.08 20.33 9.83
C LYS A 11 -17.83 18.99 9.99
N ASN A 12 -18.18 18.63 11.23
CA ASN A 12 -18.86 17.36 11.55
C ASN A 12 -20.32 17.21 11.06
N ASN A 13 -20.90 18.19 10.34
CA ASN A 13 -22.29 18.14 9.89
C ASN A 13 -22.42 18.40 8.37
N SER A 14 -21.99 17.47 7.51
CA SER A 14 -22.53 17.34 6.14
C SER A 14 -21.82 16.20 5.40
N SER A 15 -22.58 15.44 4.60
CA SER A 15 -22.22 14.28 3.76
C SER A 15 -21.03 14.44 2.77
N SER A 16 -20.28 15.54 2.83
CA SER A 16 -19.05 15.84 2.09
C SER A 16 -17.76 15.68 2.92
N LEU A 17 -17.84 14.97 4.06
CA LEU A 17 -16.87 14.92 5.16
C LEU A 17 -15.56 14.16 4.89
N THR A 18 -15.47 13.37 3.83
CA THR A 18 -14.33 12.47 3.57
C THR A 18 -13.14 13.18 2.90
N VAL A 19 -13.39 14.18 2.07
CA VAL A 19 -12.35 14.90 1.30
C VAL A 19 -11.43 15.73 2.22
N PRO A 20 -11.95 16.57 3.15
CA PRO A 20 -11.08 17.38 4.01
C PRO A 20 -10.20 16.52 4.93
N ARG A 21 -10.76 15.43 5.48
CA ARG A 21 -10.00 14.51 6.34
C ARG A 21 -8.90 13.77 5.58
N ARG A 22 -9.14 13.43 4.32
CA ARG A 22 -8.12 12.81 3.47
C ARG A 22 -6.98 13.77 3.16
N ASP A 23 -7.29 15.00 2.74
CA ASP A 23 -6.28 16.02 2.43
C ASP A 23 -5.42 16.35 3.67
N PHE A 24 -6.05 16.37 4.85
CA PHE A 24 -5.34 16.50 6.11
C PHE A 24 -4.33 15.36 6.33
N ILE A 25 -4.77 14.10 6.20
CA ILE A 25 -3.89 12.93 6.38
C ILE A 25 -2.74 12.93 5.38
N GLU A 26 -3.02 13.22 4.11
CA GLU A 26 -1.99 13.34 3.07
C GLU A 26 -0.99 14.46 3.42
N SER A 27 -1.47 15.59 3.94
CA SER A 27 -0.58 16.68 4.38
C SER A 27 0.33 16.25 5.54
N LEU A 28 -0.12 15.39 6.45
CA LEU A 28 0.74 14.88 7.54
C LEU A 28 1.92 14.07 6.99
N ILE A 29 1.68 13.29 5.93
CA ILE A 29 2.72 12.51 5.25
C ILE A 29 3.71 13.44 4.54
N VAL A 30 3.20 14.38 3.74
CA VAL A 30 4.04 15.33 2.98
C VAL A 30 4.93 16.16 3.90
N HIS A 31 4.39 16.63 5.03
CA HIS A 31 5.13 17.44 6.00
C HIS A 31 5.87 16.61 7.07
N LYS A 32 5.97 15.29 6.90
CA LYS A 32 6.66 14.37 7.82
C LYS A 32 6.20 14.49 9.29
N GLN A 33 4.92 14.79 9.51
CA GLN A 33 4.29 14.88 10.84
C GLN A 33 3.91 13.49 11.38
N ILE A 34 4.94 12.67 11.66
CA ILE A 34 4.79 11.24 12.00
C ILE A 34 4.02 11.02 13.30
N LYS A 35 4.14 11.92 14.30
CA LYS A 35 3.47 11.77 15.59
C LYS A 35 1.95 11.88 15.45
N GLU A 36 1.51 12.90 14.72
CA GLU A 36 0.10 13.16 14.42
C GLU A 36 -0.47 12.05 13.52
N PHE A 37 0.29 11.63 12.50
CA PHE A 37 -0.09 10.52 11.64
C PHE A 37 -0.29 9.23 12.43
N SER A 38 0.63 8.90 13.34
CA SER A 38 0.54 7.73 14.23
C SER A 38 -0.69 7.79 15.15
N SER A 39 -1.04 8.99 15.63
CA SER A 39 -2.26 9.20 16.41
C SER A 39 -3.52 8.90 15.59
N CYS A 40 -3.61 9.40 14.36
CA CYS A 40 -4.71 9.10 13.44
C CYS A 40 -4.79 7.61 13.11
N LEU A 41 -3.66 6.96 12.84
CA LEU A 41 -3.59 5.54 12.51
C LEU A 41 -4.17 4.63 13.61
N CYS A 42 -4.06 5.04 14.88
CA CYS A 42 -4.61 4.30 16.02
C CYS A 42 -6.14 4.40 16.13
N LYS A 43 -6.75 5.45 15.55
CA LYS A 43 -8.21 5.68 15.58
C LYS A 43 -8.87 4.81 14.51
N LYS A 44 -9.93 4.08 14.88
CA LYS A 44 -10.61 3.12 13.99
C LYS A 44 -11.10 3.78 12.70
N ASP A 45 -11.70 4.97 12.80
CA ASP A 45 -12.32 5.67 11.67
C ASP A 45 -11.29 6.27 10.69
N ASP A 46 -10.13 6.70 11.20
CA ASP A 46 -9.09 7.37 10.40
C ASP A 46 -8.04 6.38 9.86
N ARG A 47 -7.95 5.18 10.43
CA ARG A 47 -6.94 4.16 10.09
C ARG A 47 -6.92 3.82 8.61
N ILE A 48 -8.08 3.54 8.02
CA ILE A 48 -8.18 3.19 6.60
C ILE A 48 -7.77 4.39 5.74
N LEU A 49 -8.16 5.60 6.13
CA LEU A 49 -7.76 6.83 5.44
C LEU A 49 -6.24 7.07 5.50
N CYS A 50 -5.59 6.76 6.62
CA CYS A 50 -4.13 6.79 6.75
C CYS A 50 -3.44 5.83 5.77
N ILE A 51 -3.95 4.61 5.65
CA ILE A 51 -3.39 3.59 4.75
C ILE A 51 -3.65 3.97 3.28
N ASP A 52 -4.86 4.44 2.96
CA ASP A 52 -5.19 4.91 1.62
C ASP A 52 -4.36 6.13 1.20
N GLY A 53 -4.19 7.10 2.10
CA GLY A 53 -3.36 8.29 1.87
C GLY A 53 -1.89 7.92 1.64
N PHE A 54 -1.37 6.93 2.38
CA PHE A 54 -0.03 6.38 2.14
C PHE A 54 0.12 5.83 0.72
N PHE A 55 -0.77 4.92 0.28
CA PHE A 55 -0.67 4.33 -1.06
C PHE A 55 -0.85 5.35 -2.18
N ARG A 56 -1.65 6.41 -1.94
CA ARG A 56 -1.84 7.49 -2.91
C ARG A 56 -0.60 8.37 -3.07
N LEU A 57 0.16 8.59 -1.99
CA LEU A 57 1.38 9.41 -2.01
C LEU A 57 2.66 8.60 -2.29
N LEU A 58 2.58 7.26 -2.22
CA LEU A 58 3.67 6.36 -2.59
C LEU A 58 4.28 6.63 -3.98
N PRO A 59 3.51 6.88 -5.05
CA PRO A 59 4.09 7.22 -6.34
C PRO A 59 4.74 8.62 -6.37
N THR A 60 4.25 9.57 -5.55
CA THR A 60 4.67 10.98 -5.61
C THR A 60 5.88 11.31 -4.76
N ILE A 61 6.06 10.64 -3.62
CA ILE A 61 7.18 10.92 -2.71
C ILE A 61 8.41 10.12 -3.15
N LEU A 62 9.50 10.82 -3.48
CA LEU A 62 10.76 10.21 -3.96
C LEU A 62 11.65 9.66 -2.84
N ASP A 63 11.40 10.04 -1.59
CA ASP A 63 12.16 9.58 -0.42
C ASP A 63 11.73 8.15 -0.04
N GLU A 64 12.31 7.15 -0.72
CA GLU A 64 11.99 5.72 -0.56
C GLU A 64 12.21 5.22 0.88
N LYS A 65 13.26 5.72 1.54
CA LYS A 65 13.57 5.36 2.93
C LYS A 65 12.51 5.89 3.88
N TYR A 66 12.06 7.13 3.69
CA TYR A 66 10.94 7.67 4.46
C TYR A 66 9.65 6.87 4.26
N MET A 67 9.31 6.55 3.01
CA MET A 67 8.09 5.78 2.70
C MET A 67 8.15 4.35 3.27
N SER A 68 9.32 3.70 3.22
CA SER A 68 9.50 2.38 3.83
C SER A 68 9.34 2.42 5.34
N ASN A 69 9.94 3.41 6.02
CA ASN A 69 9.78 3.60 7.46
C ASN A 69 8.33 3.90 7.86
N LEU A 70 7.62 4.68 7.04
CA LEU A 70 6.22 5.00 7.27
C LEU A 70 5.33 3.76 7.11
N PHE A 71 5.63 2.90 6.13
CA PHE A 71 4.94 1.63 5.96
C PHE A 71 5.16 0.69 7.16
N GLU A 72 6.39 0.57 7.65
CA GLU A 72 6.64 -0.19 8.88
C GLU A 72 5.85 0.35 10.07
N LEU A 73 5.75 1.68 10.20
CA LEU A 73 4.94 2.31 11.23
C LEU A 73 3.46 1.96 11.07
N ILE A 74 2.94 1.95 9.85
CA ILE A 74 1.58 1.49 9.54
C ILE A 74 1.38 0.06 10.03
N CYS A 75 2.26 -0.86 9.67
CA CYS A 75 2.13 -2.26 10.07
C CYS A 75 2.23 -2.45 11.60
N LYS A 76 3.13 -1.71 12.27
CA LYS A 76 3.33 -1.81 13.72
C LYS A 76 2.22 -1.15 14.55
N LYS A 77 1.59 -0.07 14.06
CA LYS A 77 0.67 0.77 14.85
C LYS A 77 -0.79 0.72 14.42
N SER A 78 -1.10 0.19 13.23
CA SER A 78 -2.47 0.10 12.72
C SER A 78 -3.37 -0.83 13.52
N ARG A 79 -2.84 -1.70 14.40
CA ARG A 79 -3.61 -2.75 15.10
C ARG A 79 -4.40 -3.66 14.14
N LEU A 80 -4.02 -3.70 12.86
CA LEU A 80 -4.53 -4.65 11.90
C LEU A 80 -3.77 -5.96 12.04
N THR A 81 -4.46 -7.07 11.83
CA THR A 81 -3.85 -8.38 11.70
C THR A 81 -3.04 -8.46 10.39
N SER A 82 -2.08 -9.38 10.33
CA SER A 82 -1.30 -9.62 9.11
C SER A 82 -2.21 -9.92 7.91
N ASN A 83 -3.29 -10.68 8.13
CA ASN A 83 -4.27 -11.02 7.09
C ASN A 83 -5.02 -9.78 6.58
N GLU A 84 -5.48 -8.89 7.46
CA GLU A 84 -6.16 -7.65 7.04
C GLU A 84 -5.23 -6.74 6.22
N LEU A 85 -3.97 -6.61 6.64
CA LEU A 85 -2.98 -5.84 5.88
C LEU A 85 -2.70 -6.49 4.52
N SER A 86 -2.57 -7.81 4.48
CA SER A 86 -2.43 -8.58 3.25
C SER A 86 -3.60 -8.29 2.29
N THR A 87 -4.84 -8.43 2.76
CA THR A 87 -6.04 -8.13 1.95
C THR A 87 -6.05 -6.70 1.41
N ILE A 88 -5.64 -5.71 2.19
CA ILE A 88 -5.55 -4.32 1.72
C ILE A 88 -4.50 -4.18 0.61
N ILE A 89 -3.31 -4.76 0.79
CA ILE A 89 -2.22 -4.70 -0.18
C ILE A 89 -2.62 -5.41 -1.49
N ILE A 90 -3.23 -6.59 -1.40
CA ILE A 90 -3.72 -7.33 -2.57
C ILE A 90 -4.77 -6.53 -3.31
N ASN A 91 -5.74 -5.97 -2.61
CA ASN A 91 -6.78 -5.14 -3.23
C ASN A 91 -6.19 -3.92 -3.94
N LYS A 92 -5.13 -3.31 -3.38
CA LYS A 92 -4.42 -2.22 -4.04
C LYS A 92 -3.67 -2.71 -5.27
N LEU A 93 -2.89 -3.79 -5.15
CA LEU A 93 -2.15 -4.40 -6.25
C LEU A 93 -3.08 -4.77 -7.41
N SER A 94 -4.16 -5.51 -7.13
CA SER A 94 -5.18 -5.93 -8.10
C SER A 94 -5.76 -4.73 -8.85
N ARG A 95 -6.16 -3.67 -8.14
CA ARG A 95 -6.67 -2.45 -8.77
C ARG A 95 -5.62 -1.77 -9.64
N THR A 96 -4.38 -1.62 -9.16
CA THR A 96 -3.31 -1.02 -9.96
C THR A 96 -2.93 -1.84 -11.19
N ILE A 97 -3.04 -3.16 -11.12
CA ILE A 97 -2.84 -4.06 -12.27
C ILE A 97 -3.95 -3.85 -13.30
N LEU A 98 -5.22 -3.83 -12.87
CA LEU A 98 -6.38 -3.58 -13.72
C LEU A 98 -6.30 -2.18 -14.38
N ASP A 99 -5.84 -1.19 -13.63
CA ASP A 99 -5.63 0.19 -14.09
C ASP A 99 -4.36 0.35 -14.95
N LYS A 100 -3.59 -0.73 -15.18
CA LYS A 100 -2.31 -0.76 -15.90
C LYS A 100 -1.25 0.20 -15.33
N ASN A 101 -1.33 0.53 -14.05
CA ASN A 101 -0.38 1.40 -13.35
C ASN A 101 0.76 0.58 -12.74
N PHE A 102 1.65 0.06 -13.60
CA PHE A 102 2.73 -0.82 -13.19
C PHE A 102 3.82 -0.13 -12.36
N ASP A 103 4.07 1.16 -12.56
CA ASP A 103 5.02 1.91 -11.73
C ASP A 103 4.61 1.91 -10.25
N LEU A 104 3.30 2.02 -9.99
CA LEU A 104 2.77 1.92 -8.63
C LEU A 104 2.81 0.48 -8.11
N CYS A 105 2.56 -0.53 -8.96
CA CYS A 105 2.73 -1.94 -8.58
C CYS A 105 4.17 -2.22 -8.12
N GLU A 106 5.18 -1.79 -8.89
CA GLU A 106 6.58 -1.95 -8.52
C GLU A 106 6.86 -1.30 -7.16
N LYS A 107 6.43 -0.05 -6.96
CA LYS A 107 6.62 0.64 -5.68
C LYS A 107 5.96 -0.07 -4.51
N ILE A 108 4.76 -0.64 -4.69
CA ILE A 108 4.08 -1.42 -3.65
C ILE A 108 4.87 -2.70 -3.34
N LEU A 109 5.33 -3.43 -4.36
CA LEU A 109 6.09 -4.66 -4.19
C LEU A 109 7.50 -4.42 -3.60
N HIS A 110 8.05 -3.22 -3.78
CA HIS A 110 9.32 -2.82 -3.17
C HIS A 110 9.22 -2.53 -1.67
N LEU A 111 8.01 -2.32 -1.12
CA LEU A 111 7.80 -2.13 0.32
C LEU A 111 8.35 -3.31 1.13
N PRO A 112 8.68 -3.11 2.42
CA PRO A 112 9.24 -4.15 3.29
C PRO A 112 8.18 -5.18 3.73
N ILE A 113 7.55 -5.87 2.77
CA ILE A 113 6.43 -6.81 2.99
C ILE A 113 6.94 -8.12 3.64
N GLN A 114 8.07 -8.69 3.17
CA GLN A 114 8.64 -9.92 3.79
C GLN A 114 9.11 -9.72 5.22
N SER A 115 9.82 -8.61 5.48
CA SER A 115 10.35 -8.36 6.82
C SER A 115 9.22 -8.23 7.85
N LEU A 116 7.99 -8.01 7.39
CA LEU A 116 6.78 -7.91 8.18
C LEU A 116 5.91 -9.19 8.14
N LYS A 117 6.39 -10.27 7.51
CA LYS A 117 5.72 -11.59 7.41
C LYS A 117 4.27 -11.51 6.91
N ILE A 118 3.99 -10.59 6.01
CA ILE A 118 2.68 -10.49 5.36
C ILE A 118 2.69 -11.49 4.20
N SER A 119 1.87 -12.54 4.26
CA SER A 119 1.73 -13.45 3.13
C SER A 119 0.97 -12.76 2.01
N LEU A 120 1.45 -12.88 0.78
CA LEU A 120 0.73 -12.46 -0.41
C LEU A 120 0.23 -13.73 -1.12
N PRO A 121 -1.05 -13.84 -1.50
CA PRO A 121 -1.58 -14.93 -2.32
C PRO A 121 -1.03 -14.78 -3.73
N THR A 122 0.18 -15.28 -3.90
CA THR A 122 0.95 -15.26 -5.14
C THR A 122 0.11 -15.72 -6.32
N TYR A 123 -0.66 -16.81 -6.15
CA TYR A 123 -1.54 -17.37 -7.18
C TYR A 123 -2.56 -16.38 -7.74
N GLU A 124 -3.30 -15.68 -6.88
CA GLU A 124 -4.34 -14.73 -7.29
C GLU A 124 -3.74 -13.54 -8.05
N LEU A 125 -2.59 -13.05 -7.57
CA LEU A 125 -1.86 -11.97 -8.22
C LEU A 125 -1.36 -12.40 -9.59
N VAL A 126 -0.79 -13.61 -9.73
CA VAL A 126 -0.31 -14.08 -11.04
C VAL A 126 -1.47 -14.28 -12.02
N GLN A 127 -2.63 -14.78 -11.59
CA GLN A 127 -3.81 -14.89 -12.45
C GLN A 127 -4.30 -13.53 -12.95
N LEU A 128 -4.45 -12.55 -12.05
CA LEU A 128 -4.82 -11.17 -12.39
C LEU A 128 -3.86 -10.56 -13.41
N ILE A 129 -2.57 -10.81 -13.19
CA ILE A 129 -1.49 -10.40 -14.06
C ILE A 129 -1.64 -11.05 -15.46
N HIS A 130 -1.84 -12.37 -15.54
CA HIS A 130 -2.01 -13.09 -16.80
C HIS A 130 -3.19 -12.57 -17.66
N THR A 131 -4.25 -12.10 -17.01
CA THR A 131 -5.44 -11.57 -17.69
C THR A 131 -5.28 -10.13 -18.22
N CYS A 132 -4.30 -9.37 -17.75
CA CYS A 132 -4.09 -7.95 -18.08
C CYS A 132 -2.87 -7.78 -18.99
N SER A 133 -3.04 -8.01 -20.29
CA SER A 133 -1.97 -8.08 -21.30
C SER A 133 -1.21 -6.75 -21.53
N ASN A 134 0.03 -6.68 -21.01
CA ASN A 134 1.20 -5.95 -21.55
C ASN A 134 2.47 -6.57 -20.92
N THR A 135 3.29 -7.29 -21.69
CA THR A 135 4.16 -8.38 -21.19
C THR A 135 5.42 -7.97 -20.40
N ASN A 136 6.10 -6.86 -20.71
CA ASN A 136 7.45 -6.61 -20.16
C ASN A 136 7.46 -6.02 -18.73
N GLN A 137 6.64 -5.02 -18.44
CA GLN A 137 6.53 -4.45 -17.08
C GLN A 137 5.88 -5.42 -16.09
N LEU A 138 5.03 -6.28 -16.64
CA LEU A 138 4.37 -7.38 -15.97
C LEU A 138 5.35 -8.44 -15.47
N ILE A 139 6.29 -8.88 -16.33
CA ILE A 139 7.39 -9.77 -15.96
C ILE A 139 8.23 -9.15 -14.83
N LYS A 140 8.46 -7.84 -14.86
CA LYS A 140 9.24 -7.14 -13.83
C LYS A 140 8.52 -7.09 -12.46
N CYS A 141 7.21 -6.85 -12.44
CA CYS A 141 6.41 -6.99 -11.22
C CYS A 141 6.40 -8.43 -10.70
N LEU A 142 6.26 -9.42 -11.60
CA LEU A 142 6.32 -10.84 -11.26
C LEU A 142 7.69 -11.25 -10.71
N SER A 143 8.78 -10.78 -11.31
CA SER A 143 10.13 -11.09 -10.85
C SER A 143 10.39 -10.53 -9.46
N ILE A 144 9.96 -9.30 -9.18
CA ILE A 144 10.05 -8.73 -7.82
C ILE A 144 9.23 -9.57 -6.85
N LEU A 145 8.00 -9.96 -7.22
CA LEU A 145 7.12 -10.74 -6.36
C LEU A 145 7.72 -12.12 -6.05
N ILE A 146 8.31 -12.78 -7.05
CA ILE A 146 9.02 -14.05 -6.91
C ILE A 146 10.27 -13.90 -6.05
N GLU A 147 11.20 -13.02 -6.43
CA GLU A 147 12.49 -12.80 -5.74
C GLU A 147 12.27 -12.49 -4.27
N LYS A 148 11.29 -11.64 -3.99
CA LYS A 148 11.00 -11.21 -2.64
C LYS A 148 10.22 -12.29 -1.87
N ASN A 149 9.18 -12.92 -2.42
CA ASN A 149 8.36 -13.91 -1.67
C ASN A 149 8.84 -15.37 -1.77
N LEU A 150 9.94 -15.62 -2.48
CA LEU A 150 10.62 -16.92 -2.63
C LEU A 150 10.80 -17.74 -1.34
N PRO A 151 11.05 -17.17 -0.14
CA PRO A 151 11.20 -17.98 1.07
C PRO A 151 9.89 -18.55 1.64
N TYR A 152 8.71 -18.24 1.08
CA TYR A 152 7.42 -18.54 1.70
C TYR A 152 6.50 -19.52 0.96
N ASP A 153 6.82 -19.95 -0.26
CA ASP A 153 5.91 -20.78 -1.05
C ASP A 153 6.63 -21.87 -1.87
N SER A 154 6.23 -23.13 -1.73
CA SER A 154 6.82 -24.26 -2.47
C SER A 154 6.30 -24.37 -3.90
N GLU A 155 5.26 -23.61 -4.27
CA GLU A 155 4.61 -23.68 -5.58
C GLU A 155 5.28 -22.81 -6.66
N TYR A 156 6.39 -22.12 -6.34
CA TYR A 156 7.06 -21.16 -7.24
C TYR A 156 7.64 -21.75 -8.52
N GLN A 157 7.97 -23.04 -8.54
CA GLN A 157 8.62 -23.69 -9.68
C GLN A 157 7.72 -23.73 -10.92
N SER A 158 6.41 -23.88 -10.73
CA SER A 158 5.41 -23.84 -11.80
C SER A 158 5.23 -22.42 -12.37
N TRP A 159 5.44 -21.39 -11.56
CA TRP A 159 5.30 -19.99 -11.97
C TRP A 159 6.48 -19.45 -12.76
N ILE A 160 7.70 -19.89 -12.42
CA ILE A 160 8.90 -19.60 -13.22
C ILE A 160 8.71 -20.12 -14.66
N LEU A 161 8.09 -21.29 -14.82
CA LEU A 161 7.81 -21.87 -16.14
C LEU A 161 6.80 -21.04 -16.94
N ILE A 162 5.77 -20.49 -16.29
CA ILE A 162 4.74 -19.63 -16.91
C ILE A 162 5.30 -18.25 -17.35
N ILE A 163 6.38 -17.77 -16.73
CA ILE A 163 7.02 -16.51 -17.11
C ILE A 163 8.00 -16.71 -18.27
N ILE A 164 8.60 -17.89 -18.37
CA ILE A 164 9.64 -18.20 -19.35
C ILE A 164 9.04 -18.73 -20.68
N PHE A 165 7.83 -19.30 -20.66
CA PHE A 165 7.14 -19.89 -21.81
C PHE A 165 5.78 -19.25 -22.08
#